data_AF-A0A962NZX0-F1
#
_entry.id   AF-A0A962NZX0-F1
#
_cell.length_a   1.000
_cell.length_b   1.000
_cell.length_c   1.000
_cell.angle_alpha   90.00
_cell.angle_beta   90.00
_cell.angle_gamma   90.00
#
_symmetry.space_group_name_H-M   'P 1'
#
loop_
_entity.id
_entity.type
_entity.pdbx_description
1 polymer ?
#
loop_
_entity_poly.entity_id
_entity_poly.type
_entity_poly.pdbx_seq_one_letter_code
_entity_poly.pdbx_strand_id
1 'polypeptide(L)'
;MITDTEVRTAETRMQATLNATPHAIAAHYDRRMARIVISLSSGLELAFPPHIVEGLSEAKPADLMDIEISPTGLGLHFPTLDADLYIPSLLDSVFGSPHWMASGLGKLGGSARSEAKASASRNNGKLGGRPKKTAV
;
A
#
# COMPACT_ATOMS: atom_id res chain seq x y z
N MET A 1 5.64 1.62 -35.17
CA MET A 1 4.76 2.74 -34.82
C MET A 1 3.84 2.27 -33.72
N ILE A 2 3.73 3.02 -32.64
CA ILE A 2 2.69 2.78 -31.62
C ILE A 2 1.37 3.28 -32.22
N THR A 3 0.31 2.49 -32.12
CA THR A 3 -1.02 2.83 -32.63
C THR A 3 -1.87 3.50 -31.55
N ASP A 4 -2.79 4.39 -31.95
CA ASP A 4 -3.69 5.08 -31.01
C ASP A 4 -4.53 4.10 -30.16
N THR A 5 -4.80 2.90 -30.70
CA THR A 5 -5.46 1.82 -29.97
C THR A 5 -4.57 1.23 -28.86
N GLU A 6 -3.26 1.11 -29.09
CA GLU A 6 -2.31 0.67 -28.07
C GLU A 6 -2.17 1.71 -26.94
N VAL A 7 -2.16 3.01 -27.28
CA VAL A 7 -2.13 4.10 -26.29
C VAL A 7 -3.37 4.06 -25.40
N ARG A 8 -4.58 4.03 -25.98
CA ARG A 8 -5.84 4.00 -25.20
C ARG A 8 -5.98 2.75 -24.34
N THR A 9 -5.50 1.60 -24.84
CA THR A 9 -5.54 0.34 -24.07
C THR A 9 -4.58 0.41 -22.88
N ALA A 10 -3.41 1.04 -23.04
CA ALA A 10 -2.46 1.27 -21.96
C ALA A 10 -3.04 2.24 -20.91
N GLU A 11 -3.64 3.35 -21.33
CA GLU A 11 -4.31 4.32 -20.43
C GLU A 11 -5.43 3.65 -19.63
N THR A 12 -6.26 2.83 -20.28
CA THR A 12 -7.36 2.13 -19.60
C THR A 12 -6.85 1.18 -18.52
N ARG A 13 -5.77 0.44 -18.80
CA ARG A 13 -5.12 -0.45 -17.82
C ARG A 13 -4.49 0.34 -16.67
N MET A 14 -3.87 1.47 -16.97
CA MET A 14 -3.31 2.37 -15.95
C MET A 14 -4.41 2.90 -15.04
N GLN A 15 -5.51 3.40 -15.61
CA GLN A 15 -6.64 3.91 -14.84
C GLN A 15 -7.30 2.83 -13.97
N ALA A 16 -7.48 1.62 -14.50
CA ALA A 16 -8.02 0.49 -13.73
C ALA A 16 -7.11 0.10 -12.56
N THR A 17 -5.79 0.18 -12.75
CA THR A 17 -4.80 -0.11 -11.69
C THR A 17 -4.80 0.98 -10.62
N LEU A 18 -4.87 2.25 -11.01
CA LEU A 18 -4.95 3.40 -10.10
C LEU A 18 -6.23 3.36 -9.26
N ASN A 19 -7.37 3.00 -9.86
CA ASN A 19 -8.65 2.88 -9.14
C ASN A 19 -8.66 1.75 -8.12
N ALA A 20 -7.87 0.68 -8.34
CA ALA A 20 -7.75 -0.45 -7.43
C ALA A 20 -6.69 -0.22 -6.33
N THR A 21 -5.84 0.80 -6.48
CA THR A 21 -4.73 1.08 -5.55
C THR A 21 -5.10 2.25 -4.63
N PRO A 22 -4.91 2.12 -3.31
CA PRO A 22 -5.04 3.24 -2.39
C PRO A 22 -4.13 4.40 -2.82
N HIS A 23 -4.69 5.59 -2.93
CA HIS A 23 -3.98 6.82 -3.34
C HIS A 23 -4.31 7.94 -2.37
N ALA A 24 -3.40 8.90 -2.21
CA ALA A 24 -3.61 10.07 -1.37
C ALA A 24 -4.75 10.94 -1.91
N ILE A 25 -5.65 11.30 -1.01
CA ILE A 25 -6.73 12.27 -1.24
C ILE A 25 -6.54 13.55 -0.43
N ALA A 26 -5.74 13.48 0.63
CA ALA A 26 -5.33 14.64 1.41
C ALA A 26 -3.94 14.39 2.02
N ALA A 27 -3.14 15.44 2.12
CA ALA A 27 -1.89 15.44 2.85
C ALA A 27 -1.70 16.80 3.51
N HIS A 28 -1.25 16.81 4.77
CA HIS A 28 -0.95 18.05 5.48
C HIS A 28 0.06 17.78 6.60
N TYR A 29 0.75 18.84 7.04
CA TYR A 29 1.55 18.78 8.24
C TYR A 29 0.75 19.25 9.46
N ASP A 30 0.56 18.37 10.44
CA ASP A 30 0.02 18.70 11.74
C ASP A 30 1.13 19.28 12.63
N ARG A 31 1.07 20.60 12.86
CA ARG A 31 2.02 21.33 13.71
C ARG A 31 1.94 20.95 15.19
N ARG A 32 0.77 20.55 15.69
CA ARG A 32 0.58 20.18 17.10
C ARG A 32 1.25 18.85 17.39
N MET A 33 1.13 17.91 16.46
CA MET A 33 1.70 16.57 16.59
C MET A 33 3.11 16.44 15.97
N ALA A 34 3.55 17.47 15.24
CA ALA A 34 4.79 17.51 14.45
C ALA A 34 4.90 16.33 13.47
N ARG A 35 3.81 16.07 12.71
CA ARG A 35 3.68 14.91 11.82
C ARG A 35 3.16 15.31 10.44
N ILE A 36 3.62 14.59 9.43
CA ILE A 36 2.98 14.56 8.12
C ILE A 36 1.84 13.55 8.22
N VAL A 37 0.64 13.99 7.87
CA VAL A 37 -0.59 13.21 7.86
C VAL A 37 -1.05 13.04 6.43
N ILE A 38 -1.28 11.79 6.02
CA ILE A 38 -1.74 11.41 4.68
C ILE A 38 -3.04 10.62 4.84
N SER A 39 -4.13 11.09 4.23
CA SER A 39 -5.39 10.36 4.14
C SER A 39 -5.49 9.73 2.76
N LEU A 40 -5.71 8.41 2.72
CA LEU A 40 -5.85 7.63 1.49
C LEU A 40 -7.32 7.39 1.13
N SER A 41 -7.59 7.17 -0.16
CA SER A 41 -8.91 6.82 -0.69
C SER A 41 -9.51 5.54 -0.10
N SER A 42 -8.69 4.67 0.49
CA SER A 42 -9.13 3.48 1.23
C SER A 42 -9.73 3.77 2.61
N GLY A 43 -9.62 5.01 3.09
CA GLY A 43 -9.95 5.40 4.46
C GLY A 43 -8.81 5.19 5.47
N LEU A 44 -7.65 4.70 5.02
CA LEU A 44 -6.46 4.60 5.84
C LEU A 44 -5.81 5.99 6.02
N GLU A 45 -5.39 6.30 7.24
CA GLU A 45 -4.55 7.46 7.53
C GLU A 45 -3.15 7.04 7.99
N LEU A 46 -2.13 7.72 7.47
CA LEU A 46 -0.73 7.54 7.85
C LEU A 46 -0.24 8.82 8.51
N ALA A 47 0.39 8.70 9.68
CA ALA A 47 0.95 9.85 10.40
C ALA A 47 2.37 9.54 10.90
N PHE A 48 3.37 10.21 10.35
CA PHE A 48 4.78 9.98 10.69
C PHE A 48 5.53 11.30 10.91
N PRO A 49 6.57 11.30 11.75
CA PRO A 49 7.39 12.49 11.91
C PRO A 49 8.24 12.71 10.63
N PRO A 50 8.47 13.96 10.19
CA PRO A 50 9.24 14.22 8.98
C PRO A 50 10.70 13.73 9.07
N HIS A 51 11.28 13.72 10.28
CA HIS A 51 12.71 13.45 10.45
C HIS A 51 13.16 12.01 10.10
N ILE A 52 12.22 11.06 9.97
CA ILE A 52 12.52 9.68 9.57
C ILE A 52 12.47 9.46 8.06
N VAL A 53 12.06 10.48 7.29
CA VAL A 53 11.97 10.42 5.84
C VAL A 53 13.18 11.14 5.26
N GLU A 54 13.90 10.44 4.38
CA GLU A 54 15.01 11.01 3.62
C GLU A 54 14.50 12.20 2.77
N GLY A 55 15.23 13.30 2.79
CA GLY A 55 14.81 14.56 2.15
C GLY A 55 13.94 15.48 3.03
N LEU A 56 13.35 14.97 4.12
CA LEU A 56 12.58 15.75 5.09
C LEU A 56 13.24 15.81 6.47
N SER A 57 14.43 15.21 6.63
CA SER A 57 15.15 15.04 7.89
C SER A 57 15.44 16.37 8.62
N GLU A 58 15.84 17.39 7.85
CA GLU A 58 16.20 18.72 8.34
C GLU A 58 15.14 19.79 8.05
N ALA A 59 13.96 19.37 7.56
CA ALA A 59 12.89 20.27 7.20
C ALA A 59 12.36 21.05 8.41
N LYS A 60 12.21 22.37 8.25
CA LYS A 60 11.54 23.20 9.26
C LYS A 60 10.03 23.06 9.10
N PRO A 61 9.24 23.32 10.16
CA PRO A 61 7.78 23.26 10.07
C PRO A 61 7.19 24.16 8.97
N ALA A 62 7.85 25.27 8.62
CA ALA A 62 7.41 26.15 7.54
C ALA A 62 7.55 25.48 6.16
N ASP A 63 8.59 24.68 5.95
CA ASP A 63 8.90 24.02 4.68
C ASP A 63 7.94 22.85 4.39
N LEU A 64 7.24 22.36 5.41
CA LEU A 64 6.27 21.26 5.35
C LEU A 64 4.81 21.74 5.26
N MET A 65 4.59 23.06 5.18
CA MET A 65 3.24 23.62 5.11
C MET A 65 2.57 23.43 3.77
N ASP A 66 3.38 23.39 2.72
CA ASP A 66 2.92 23.20 1.36
C ASP A 66 3.26 21.78 0.92
N ILE A 67 2.21 21.01 0.60
CA ILE A 67 2.31 19.62 0.19
C ILE A 67 1.38 19.44 -0.99
N GLU A 68 1.96 19.08 -2.12
CA GLU A 68 1.22 18.80 -3.34
C GLU A 68 1.07 17.29 -3.52
N ILE A 69 -0.13 16.85 -3.86
CA ILE A 69 -0.39 15.45 -4.19
C ILE A 69 -0.19 15.29 -5.70
N SER A 70 0.57 14.28 -6.11
CA SER A 70 0.79 14.02 -7.52
C SER A 70 -0.53 13.72 -8.25
N PRO A 71 -0.64 13.92 -9.58
CA PRO A 71 -1.88 13.67 -10.32
C PRO A 71 -2.41 12.23 -10.20
N THR A 72 -1.53 11.26 -9.92
CA THR A 72 -1.90 9.86 -9.69
C THR A 72 -2.28 9.57 -8.24
N GLY A 73 -2.02 10.50 -7.32
CA GLY A 73 -2.19 10.34 -5.87
C GLY A 73 -1.20 9.36 -5.24
N LEU A 74 -0.17 8.93 -5.97
CA LEU A 74 0.82 7.97 -5.47
C LEU A 74 2.06 8.65 -4.87
N GLY A 75 2.21 9.96 -5.06
CA GLY A 75 3.33 10.73 -4.56
C GLY A 75 2.90 12.00 -3.87
N LEU A 76 3.74 12.47 -2.97
CA LEU A 76 3.68 13.82 -2.40
C LEU A 76 4.91 14.59 -2.82
N HIS A 77 4.72 15.84 -3.23
CA HIS A 77 5.78 16.77 -3.54
C HIS A 77 5.80 17.89 -2.50
N PHE A 78 6.99 18.29 -2.06
CA PHE A 78 7.22 19.36 -1.10
C PHE A 78 7.96 20.50 -1.82
N PRO A 79 7.24 21.50 -2.38
CA PRO A 79 7.86 22.49 -3.27
C PRO A 79 9.01 23.28 -2.65
N THR A 80 8.93 23.56 -1.35
CA THR A 80 9.97 24.33 -0.63
C THR A 80 11.26 23.54 -0.46
N LEU A 81 11.16 22.20 -0.43
CA LEU A 81 12.28 21.30 -0.19
C LEU A 81 12.80 20.64 -1.48
N ASP A 82 12.07 20.81 -2.59
CA ASP A 82 12.28 20.07 -3.85
C ASP A 82 12.40 18.56 -3.59
N ALA A 83 11.50 18.05 -2.75
CA ALA A 83 11.52 16.67 -2.29
C ALA A 83 10.24 15.95 -2.69
N ASP A 84 10.40 14.69 -3.12
CA ASP A 84 9.30 13.80 -3.50
C ASP A 84 9.24 12.58 -2.60
N LEU A 85 8.03 12.19 -2.20
CA LEU A 85 7.76 11.00 -1.42
C LEU A 85 6.81 10.07 -2.17
N TYR A 86 7.23 8.83 -2.40
CA TYR A 86 6.39 7.80 -3.02
C TYR A 86 5.65 6.97 -1.96
N ILE A 87 4.31 7.06 -1.95
CA ILE A 87 3.44 6.49 -0.92
C ILE A 87 3.46 4.95 -0.91
N PRO A 88 3.42 4.24 -2.05
CA PRO A 88 3.43 2.78 -2.04
C PRO A 88 4.64 2.17 -1.32
N SER A 89 5.83 2.76 -1.46
CA SER A 89 7.01 2.33 -0.71
C SER A 89 6.87 2.50 0.81
N LEU A 90 6.16 3.54 1.26
CA LEU A 90 5.86 3.75 2.67
C LEU A 90 4.89 2.69 3.20
N LEU A 91 3.87 2.34 2.40
CA LEU A 91 2.91 1.29 2.73
C LEU A 91 3.59 -0.09 2.84
N ASP A 92 4.50 -0.42 1.92
CA ASP A 92 5.23 -1.69 1.95
C ASP A 92 6.10 -1.83 3.22
N SER A 93 6.63 -0.72 3.74
CA SER A 93 7.39 -0.71 4.99
C SER A 93 6.50 -0.85 6.24
N VAL A 94 5.29 -0.29 6.20
CA VAL A 94 4.37 -0.21 7.35
C VAL A 94 3.45 -1.45 7.48
N PHE A 95 2.99 -2.03 6.37
CA PHE A 95 2.03 -3.16 6.38
C PHE A 95 2.67 -4.55 6.53
N GLY A 96 3.93 -4.58 6.98
CA GLY A 96 4.64 -5.81 7.33
C GLY A 96 5.20 -6.55 6.12
N SER A 97 6.18 -7.41 6.39
CA SER A 97 6.87 -8.16 5.34
C SER A 97 5.87 -8.98 4.50
N PRO A 98 6.19 -9.32 3.24
CA PRO A 98 5.36 -10.18 2.39
C PRO A 98 4.90 -11.47 3.08
N HIS A 99 5.69 -11.98 4.02
CA HIS A 99 5.37 -13.15 4.84
C HIS A 99 4.18 -12.92 5.80
N TRP A 100 4.08 -11.75 6.42
CA TRP A 100 2.96 -11.39 7.29
C TRP A 100 1.66 -11.26 6.49
N MET A 101 1.71 -10.59 5.33
CA MET A 101 0.56 -10.49 4.42
C MET A 101 0.10 -11.85 3.89
N ALA A 102 1.04 -12.75 3.55
CA ALA A 102 0.73 -14.11 3.11
C ALA A 102 -0.03 -14.93 4.18
N SER A 103 0.24 -14.69 5.47
CA SER A 103 -0.50 -15.33 6.56
C SER A 103 -1.97 -14.88 6.60
N GLY A 104 -2.23 -13.58 6.44
CA GLY A 104 -3.58 -13.01 6.38
C GLY A 104 -4.37 -13.50 5.16
N LEU A 105 -3.78 -13.41 3.96
CA LEU A 105 -4.36 -13.91 2.71
C LEU A 105 -4.56 -15.43 2.73
N GLY A 106 -3.59 -16.18 3.28
CA GLY A 106 -3.69 -17.63 3.46
C GLY A 106 -4.83 -18.03 4.40
N LYS A 107 -5.09 -17.24 5.46
CA LYS A 107 -6.22 -17.43 6.36
C LYS A 107 -7.55 -17.13 5.66
N LEU A 108 -7.66 -16.02 4.94
CA LEU A 108 -8.83 -15.66 4.14
C LEU A 108 -9.14 -16.74 3.08
N GLY A 109 -8.15 -17.09 2.25
CA GLY A 109 -8.26 -18.15 1.25
C GLY A 109 -8.56 -19.51 1.87
N GLY A 110 -7.97 -19.83 3.03
CA GLY A 110 -8.24 -21.03 3.82
C GLY A 110 -9.66 -21.11 4.37
N SER A 111 -10.29 -19.96 4.66
CA SER A 111 -11.65 -19.87 5.21
C SER A 111 -12.77 -20.04 4.19
N ALA A 112 -12.47 -19.92 2.89
CA ALA A 112 -13.45 -20.11 1.82
C ALA A 112 -14.02 -21.54 1.84
N ARG A 113 -15.35 -21.69 1.73
CA ARG A 113 -16.05 -22.99 1.78
C ARG A 113 -16.69 -23.38 0.43
N SER A 114 -15.91 -23.42 -0.65
CA SER A 114 -16.41 -23.90 -1.94
C SER A 114 -16.34 -25.43 -2.05
N GLU A 115 -17.23 -26.04 -2.84
CA GLU A 115 -17.20 -27.49 -3.11
C GLU A 115 -15.86 -27.94 -3.71
N ALA A 116 -15.32 -27.15 -4.64
CA ALA A 116 -14.01 -27.38 -5.25
C ALA A 116 -12.86 -27.38 -4.21
N LYS A 117 -12.93 -26.51 -3.20
CA LYS A 117 -11.93 -26.50 -2.12
C LYS A 117 -12.09 -27.69 -1.18
N ALA A 118 -13.34 -28.08 -0.89
CA ALA A 118 -13.62 -29.24 -0.05
C ALA A 118 -13.13 -30.54 -0.70
N SER A 119 -13.35 -30.73 -2.00
CA SER A 119 -12.86 -31.89 -2.75
C SER A 119 -11.33 -31.91 -2.81
N ALA A 120 -10.69 -30.78 -3.12
CA ALA A 120 -9.24 -30.64 -3.13
C ALA A 120 -8.62 -30.94 -1.74
N SER A 121 -9.22 -30.43 -0.66
CA SER A 121 -8.73 -30.69 0.70
C SER A 121 -8.83 -32.16 1.09
N ARG A 122 -9.89 -32.88 0.69
CA ARG A 122 -10.03 -34.32 0.94
C ARG A 122 -8.97 -35.13 0.19
N ASN A 123 -8.72 -34.80 -1.07
CA ASN A 123 -7.69 -35.46 -1.87
C ASN A 123 -6.28 -35.21 -1.30
N ASN A 124 -5.99 -33.97 -0.89
CA ASN A 124 -4.72 -33.63 -0.25
C ASN A 124 -4.54 -34.32 1.11
N GLY A 125 -5.63 -34.52 1.87
CA GLY A 125 -5.60 -35.25 3.14
C GLY A 125 -5.19 -36.72 2.99
N LYS A 126 -5.49 -37.37 1.86
CA LYS A 126 -5.06 -38.75 1.56
C LYS A 126 -3.55 -38.89 1.41
N LEU A 127 -2.84 -37.80 1.12
CA LEU A 127 -1.39 -37.77 0.91
C LEU A 127 -0.59 -37.45 2.20
N GLY A 128 -1.23 -37.46 3.37
CA GLY A 128 -0.54 -37.39 4.67
C GLY A 128 -0.88 -36.19 5.56
N GLY A 129 -1.70 -35.25 5.10
CA GLY A 129 -2.24 -34.15 5.92
C GLY A 129 -1.18 -33.26 6.62
N ARG A 130 -1.63 -32.37 7.51
CA ARG A 130 -0.72 -31.60 8.37
C ARG A 130 -0.33 -32.46 9.57
N PRO A 131 0.97 -32.72 9.82
CA PRO A 131 1.42 -33.47 11.00
C PRO A 131 0.93 -32.83 12.30
N LYS A 132 0.58 -33.65 13.30
CA LYS A 132 0.18 -33.15 14.63
C LYS A 132 1.39 -32.45 15.27
N LYS A 133 1.15 -31.27 15.86
CA LYS A 133 2.17 -30.54 16.61
C LYS A 133 2.46 -31.32 17.89
N THR A 134 3.66 -31.88 18.03
CA THR A 134 4.10 -32.53 19.26
C THR A 134 4.17 -31.46 20.35
N ALA A 135 3.43 -31.65 21.45
CA ALA A 135 3.58 -30.83 22.63
C ALA A 135 4.95 -31.14 23.25
N VAL A 136 5.75 -30.09 23.50
CA VAL A 136 6.93 -30.12 24.37
C VAL A 136 6.57 -29.37 25.64
#